data_AF-A0A931BP67-F1
#
_entry.id   AF-A0A931BP67-F1
#
_cell.length_a   1.000
_cell.length_b   1.000
_cell.length_c   1.000
_cell.angle_alpha   90.00
_cell.angle_beta   90.00
_cell.angle_gamma   90.00
#
_symmetry.space_group_name_H-M   'P 1'
#
loop_
_entity.id
_entity.type
_entity.pdbx_description
1 polymer ?
#
loop_
_entity_poly.entity_id
_entity_poly.type
_entity_poly.pdbx_seq_one_letter_code
_entity_poly.pdbx_strand_id
1 'polypeptide(L)'
;MRQGISLMLLALLAGCTEAYMPEVVTSPPGYLVVDGFLNAQGVTTIRLSRTYAVASKAAAPVETRAAVTMEDNAGTRYVLTESSVKGTYASTAQQLNPARQYRLRIITLAGKEYASAFVPVKITPAVDNLRWQVEQDGLNFYVNSHDDANATRYYRWETDETWEIHPPYAPTVEYVTASRLIRPIAVPYPTLCWGNAQSTSVLIDKTTALSQDVVADFRVKRLPANSERLYARYSILVQQHALTKEEYAYWDLLKKNTESIGTLFDPLPAQLTGNVRCLTSPAELALGFVGAHSVAEKRIFINRTDLPRPGIVLTGYETCVPPDTVFLYRSPPPNNPASILFSAFGSQTVLPIDELINPTTLTLYGYSAKPRDCIDCRTRGTVVRPSFW
;
A
#
# COMPACT_ATOMS: atom_id res chain seq x y z
N MET A 1 -3.02 55.59 -31.07
CA MET A 1 -2.66 54.38 -31.85
C MET A 1 -1.71 53.42 -31.12
N ARG A 2 -0.68 53.87 -30.37
CA ARG A 2 0.26 52.96 -29.68
C ARG A 2 -0.35 52.08 -28.56
N GLN A 3 -1.31 52.57 -27.78
CA GLN A 3 -1.92 51.79 -26.69
C GLN A 3 -2.91 50.71 -27.17
N GLY A 4 -3.59 50.93 -28.30
CA GLY A 4 -4.51 49.93 -28.88
C GLY A 4 -3.79 48.72 -29.45
N ILE A 5 -2.57 48.90 -29.97
CA ILE A 5 -1.74 47.82 -30.52
C ILE A 5 -1.21 46.91 -29.40
N SER A 6 -0.83 47.47 -28.24
CA SER A 6 -0.41 46.67 -27.07
C SER A 6 -1.55 45.84 -26.47
N LEU A 7 -2.79 46.35 -26.47
CA LEU A 7 -3.94 45.60 -25.96
C LEU A 7 -4.36 44.46 -26.90
N MET A 8 -4.20 44.67 -28.22
CA MET A 8 -4.49 43.66 -29.24
C MET A 8 -3.43 42.54 -29.30
N LEU A 9 -2.16 42.84 -28.97
CA LEU A 9 -1.10 41.83 -28.84
C LEU A 9 -1.27 40.96 -27.59
N LEU A 10 -1.85 41.48 -26.50
CA LEU A 10 -2.08 40.73 -25.27
C LEU A 10 -3.22 39.70 -25.38
N ALA A 11 -4.23 39.99 -26.21
CA ALA A 11 -5.36 39.10 -26.45
C ALA A 11 -5.01 37.87 -27.32
N LEU A 12 -3.94 37.94 -28.11
CA LEU A 12 -3.44 36.84 -28.94
C LEU A 12 -2.67 35.76 -28.15
N LEU A 13 -2.40 35.98 -26.86
CA LEU A 13 -1.76 35.01 -25.96
C LEU A 13 -2.78 34.21 -25.12
N ALA A 14 -4.08 34.43 -25.31
CA ALA A 14 -5.13 33.63 -24.67
C ALA A 14 -5.33 32.29 -25.42
N GLY A 15 -4.29 31.45 -25.40
CA GLY A 15 -4.42 30.06 -25.84
C GLY A 15 -5.07 29.24 -24.75
N CYS A 16 -6.32 28.79 -24.96
CA CYS A 16 -6.91 27.75 -24.13
C CYS A 16 -6.19 26.44 -24.45
N THR A 17 -5.46 25.88 -23.48
CA THR A 17 -4.98 24.50 -23.59
C THR A 17 -6.18 23.58 -23.44
N GLU A 18 -6.63 23.01 -24.54
CA GLU A 18 -7.66 21.98 -24.51
C GLU A 18 -7.02 20.64 -24.15
N ALA A 19 -7.47 20.02 -23.07
CA ALA A 19 -6.96 18.73 -22.65
C ALA A 19 -7.34 17.69 -23.72
N TYR A 20 -6.34 17.20 -24.45
CA TYR A 20 -6.55 16.10 -25.38
C TYR A 20 -6.87 14.83 -24.59
N MET A 21 -8.14 14.43 -24.62
CA MET A 21 -8.56 13.12 -24.15
C MET A 21 -8.67 12.21 -25.37
N PRO A 22 -7.71 11.29 -25.61
CA PRO A 22 -7.86 10.31 -26.68
C PRO A 22 -9.14 9.51 -26.47
N GLU A 23 -9.74 9.00 -27.55
CA GLU A 23 -10.91 8.13 -27.45
C GLU A 23 -10.61 6.93 -26.55
N VAL A 24 -11.10 6.98 -25.31
CA VAL A 24 -10.95 5.91 -24.35
C VAL A 24 -11.90 4.80 -24.76
N VAL A 25 -11.39 3.58 -24.94
CA VAL A 25 -12.24 2.41 -25.22
C VAL A 25 -13.27 2.30 -24.10
N THR A 26 -14.54 2.55 -24.43
CA THR A 26 -15.64 2.66 -23.45
C THR A 26 -16.06 1.30 -22.88
N SER A 27 -15.71 0.21 -23.58
CA SER A 27 -15.90 -1.17 -23.15
C SER A 27 -14.66 -2.00 -23.50
N PRO A 28 -13.56 -1.87 -22.73
CA PRO A 28 -12.38 -2.68 -22.99
C PRO A 28 -12.70 -4.16 -22.72
N PRO A 29 -12.14 -5.09 -23.50
CA PRO A 29 -12.32 -6.51 -23.22
C PRO A 29 -11.85 -6.83 -21.80
N GLY A 30 -12.61 -7.65 -21.07
CA GLY A 30 -12.27 -8.11 -19.72
C GLY A 30 -11.17 -9.17 -19.75
N TYR A 31 -9.94 -8.77 -20.08
CA TYR A 31 -8.78 -9.64 -20.09
C TYR A 31 -8.46 -10.14 -18.69
N LEU A 32 -8.04 -11.40 -18.60
CA LEU A 32 -7.58 -11.98 -17.34
C LEU A 32 -6.27 -11.31 -16.92
N VAL A 33 -6.20 -10.91 -15.65
CA VAL A 33 -5.00 -10.39 -15.00
C VAL A 33 -4.59 -11.38 -13.92
N VAL A 34 -3.36 -11.88 -14.02
CA VAL A 34 -2.76 -12.80 -13.06
C VAL A 34 -1.68 -12.05 -12.27
N ASP A 35 -1.84 -12.03 -10.96
CA ASP A 35 -0.90 -11.41 -10.03
C ASP A 35 -0.41 -12.45 -9.01
N GLY A 36 0.89 -12.46 -8.74
CA GLY A 36 1.55 -13.46 -7.89
C GLY A 36 2.52 -14.37 -8.65
N PHE A 37 3.21 -15.22 -7.87
CA PHE A 37 4.27 -16.12 -8.34
C PHE A 37 4.15 -17.47 -7.65
N LEU A 38 4.81 -18.50 -8.21
CA LEU A 38 4.89 -19.83 -7.62
C LEU A 38 5.98 -19.84 -6.53
N ASN A 39 5.57 -19.89 -5.26
CA ASN A 39 6.51 -19.92 -4.15
C ASN A 39 7.17 -21.29 -4.02
N ALA A 40 8.48 -21.33 -4.24
CA ALA A 40 9.25 -22.56 -4.24
C ALA A 40 9.43 -23.20 -2.85
N GLN A 41 9.28 -22.41 -1.77
CA GLN A 41 9.53 -22.82 -0.39
C GLN A 41 8.47 -22.22 0.55
N GLY A 42 7.21 -22.57 0.32
CA GLY A 42 6.11 -22.03 1.12
C GLY A 42 4.76 -22.12 0.42
N VAL A 43 3.86 -21.22 0.80
CA VAL A 43 2.54 -21.11 0.19
C VAL A 43 2.63 -20.25 -1.07
N THR A 44 2.13 -20.77 -2.18
CA THR A 44 1.90 -19.99 -3.40
C THR A 44 0.56 -19.27 -3.28
N THR A 45 0.55 -17.96 -3.56
CA THR A 45 -0.67 -17.15 -3.60
C THR A 45 -0.79 -16.46 -4.95
N ILE A 46 -1.92 -16.67 -5.62
CA ILE A 46 -2.24 -16.08 -6.92
C ILE A 46 -3.55 -15.30 -6.81
N ARG A 47 -3.54 -14.04 -7.22
CA ARG A 47 -4.73 -13.21 -7.31
C ARG A 47 -5.16 -13.07 -8.78
N LEU A 48 -6.42 -13.38 -9.04
CA LEU A 48 -7.01 -13.30 -10.37
C LEU A 48 -8.03 -12.16 -10.42
N SER A 49 -7.88 -11.30 -11.42
CA SER A 49 -8.79 -10.19 -11.68
C SER A 49 -9.00 -9.97 -13.18
N ARG A 50 -9.81 -8.99 -13.53
CA ARG A 50 -10.12 -8.63 -14.91
C ARG A 50 -9.80 -7.16 -15.14
N THR A 51 -9.34 -6.85 -16.35
CA THR A 51 -9.23 -5.46 -16.80
C THR A 51 -10.60 -4.78 -16.81
N TYR A 52 -10.58 -3.47 -16.62
CA TYR A 52 -11.77 -2.64 -16.56
C TYR A 52 -11.46 -1.27 -17.15
N ALA A 53 -12.51 -0.48 -17.45
CA ALA A 53 -12.35 0.83 -18.05
C ALA A 53 -11.55 1.77 -17.13
N VAL A 54 -10.58 2.48 -17.69
CA VAL A 54 -9.71 3.42 -16.96
C VAL A 54 -10.51 4.52 -16.26
N ALA A 55 -11.62 4.95 -16.86
CA ALA A 55 -12.52 5.97 -16.29
C ALA A 55 -13.41 5.46 -15.13
N SER A 56 -13.39 4.15 -14.84
CA SER A 56 -14.21 3.57 -13.79
C SER A 56 -13.70 3.97 -12.41
N LYS A 57 -14.64 4.35 -11.53
CA LYS A 57 -14.36 4.54 -10.09
C LYS A 57 -14.55 3.25 -9.28
N ALA A 58 -14.96 2.16 -9.92
CA ALA A 58 -15.15 0.87 -9.26
C ALA A 58 -13.82 0.11 -9.15
N ALA A 59 -13.72 -0.78 -8.16
CA ALA A 59 -12.60 -1.70 -8.04
C ALA A 59 -12.54 -2.68 -9.24
N ALA A 60 -11.34 -3.17 -9.53
CA ALA A 60 -11.13 -4.20 -10.55
C ALA A 60 -12.02 -5.43 -10.27
N PRO A 61 -12.78 -5.95 -11.25
CA PRO A 61 -13.54 -7.17 -11.07
C PRO A 61 -12.61 -8.34 -10.74
N VAL A 62 -12.98 -9.13 -9.73
CA VAL A 62 -12.23 -10.33 -9.33
C VAL A 62 -12.72 -11.55 -10.08
N GLU A 63 -11.79 -12.43 -10.49
CA GLU A 63 -12.14 -13.71 -11.11
C GLU A 63 -12.28 -14.76 -10.00
N THR A 64 -13.48 -15.31 -9.83
CA THR A 64 -13.83 -16.23 -8.73
C THR A 64 -14.21 -17.60 -9.25
N ARG A 65 -14.13 -18.63 -8.40
CA ARG A 65 -14.47 -20.02 -8.72
C ARG A 65 -13.70 -20.62 -9.93
N ALA A 66 -12.53 -20.09 -10.24
CA ALA A 66 -11.61 -20.71 -11.17
C ALA A 66 -10.94 -21.96 -10.56
N ALA A 67 -10.68 -22.98 -11.37
CA ALA A 67 -9.80 -24.06 -11.00
C ALA A 67 -8.35 -23.65 -11.30
N VAL A 68 -7.55 -23.46 -10.26
CA VAL A 68 -6.17 -22.99 -10.36
C VAL A 68 -5.22 -24.09 -9.90
N THR A 69 -4.25 -24.43 -10.76
CA THR A 69 -3.29 -25.50 -10.49
C THR A 69 -1.90 -25.07 -10.91
N MET A 70 -0.91 -25.33 -10.06
CA MET A 70 0.49 -25.34 -10.44
C MET A 70 0.85 -26.72 -10.97
N GLU A 71 1.56 -26.77 -12.09
CA GLU A 71 1.94 -28.02 -12.76
C GLU A 71 3.44 -28.02 -13.02
N ASP A 72 4.10 -29.16 -12.78
CA ASP A 72 5.48 -29.35 -13.21
C ASP A 72 5.55 -30.01 -14.60
N ASN A 73 6.74 -29.96 -15.21
CA ASN A 73 7.00 -30.56 -16.52
C ASN A 73 6.99 -32.10 -16.53
N ALA A 74 6.81 -32.76 -15.37
CA ALA A 74 6.62 -34.20 -15.23
C ALA A 74 5.14 -34.59 -15.04
N GLY A 75 4.22 -33.61 -15.03
CA GLY A 75 2.78 -33.83 -14.89
C GLY A 75 2.27 -33.84 -13.45
N THR A 76 3.11 -33.57 -12.45
CA THR A 76 2.68 -33.42 -11.05
C THR A 76 1.90 -32.12 -10.90
N ARG A 77 0.77 -32.16 -10.18
CA ARG A 77 -0.11 -31.00 -10.01
C ARG A 77 -0.33 -30.67 -8.54
N TYR A 78 -0.36 -29.38 -8.26
CA TYR A 78 -0.63 -28.80 -6.95
C TYR A 78 -1.84 -27.88 -7.07
N VAL A 79 -2.90 -28.18 -6.33
CA VAL A 79 -4.15 -27.40 -6.38
C VAL A 79 -4.00 -26.15 -5.53
N LEU A 80 -4.46 -25.02 -6.05
CA LEU A 80 -4.64 -23.79 -5.30
C LEU A 80 -6.14 -23.59 -5.05
N THR A 81 -6.52 -23.43 -3.79
CA THR A 81 -7.92 -23.24 -3.38
C THR A 81 -8.22 -21.77 -3.18
N GLU A 82 -9.43 -21.34 -3.57
CA GLU A 82 -9.87 -19.97 -3.33
C GLU A 82 -9.98 -19.71 -1.82
N SER A 83 -9.35 -18.64 -1.35
CA SER A 83 -9.38 -18.22 0.05
C SER A 83 -10.69 -17.50 0.40
N SER A 84 -10.84 -17.07 1.65
CA SER A 84 -11.95 -16.20 2.06
C SER A 84 -11.94 -14.84 1.34
N VAL A 85 -10.79 -14.40 0.84
CA VAL A 85 -10.66 -13.23 -0.03
C VAL A 85 -10.93 -13.66 -1.47
N LYS A 86 -12.10 -13.27 -1.99
CA LYS A 86 -12.56 -13.62 -3.34
C LYS A 86 -11.52 -13.30 -4.41
N GLY A 87 -11.31 -14.25 -5.32
CA GLY A 87 -10.33 -14.15 -6.40
C GLY A 87 -8.87 -14.31 -5.98
N THR A 88 -8.60 -14.69 -4.72
CA THR A 88 -7.27 -15.05 -4.24
C THR A 88 -7.21 -16.56 -4.01
N TYR A 89 -6.26 -17.22 -4.67
CA TYR A 89 -6.07 -18.67 -4.68
C TYR A 89 -4.75 -19.01 -4.00
N ALA A 90 -4.77 -19.93 -3.05
CA ALA A 90 -3.58 -20.31 -2.27
C ALA A 90 -3.35 -21.82 -2.30
N SER A 91 -2.09 -22.24 -2.39
CA SER A 91 -1.70 -23.64 -2.20
C SER A 91 -1.57 -23.97 -0.71
N THR A 92 -1.42 -25.25 -0.37
CA THR A 92 -0.74 -25.62 0.87
C THR A 92 0.74 -25.25 0.80
N ALA A 93 1.46 -25.25 1.93
CA ALA A 93 2.91 -25.07 1.90
C ALA A 93 3.58 -26.20 1.10
N GLN A 94 4.44 -25.84 0.15
CA GLN A 94 5.11 -26.78 -0.75
C GLN A 94 6.61 -26.48 -0.81
N GLN A 95 7.38 -27.51 -1.14
CA GLN A 95 8.78 -27.37 -1.53
C GLN A 95 8.94 -27.87 -2.97
N LEU A 96 9.11 -26.94 -3.90
CA LEU A 96 9.23 -27.24 -5.32
C LEU A 96 10.63 -27.75 -5.63
N ASN A 97 10.72 -28.72 -6.54
CA ASN A 97 11.99 -29.29 -6.95
C ASN A 97 12.74 -28.31 -7.87
N PRO A 98 13.92 -27.79 -7.50
CA PRO A 98 14.63 -26.82 -8.32
C PRO A 98 15.12 -27.34 -9.68
N ALA A 99 15.18 -28.67 -9.85
CA ALA A 99 15.54 -29.31 -11.12
C ALA A 99 14.37 -29.43 -12.11
N ARG A 100 13.15 -29.07 -11.71
CA ARG A 100 11.95 -29.08 -12.56
C ARG A 100 11.56 -27.67 -12.97
N GLN A 101 10.75 -27.60 -14.02
CA GLN A 101 10.09 -26.36 -14.44
C GLN A 101 8.63 -26.42 -14.07
N TYR A 102 8.07 -25.28 -13.70
CA TYR A 102 6.69 -25.16 -13.23
C TYR A 102 5.94 -24.11 -14.05
N ARG A 103 4.62 -24.27 -14.13
CA ARG A 103 3.70 -23.28 -14.69
C ARG A 103 2.44 -23.19 -13.85
N LEU A 104 1.73 -22.09 -14.01
CA LEU A 104 0.36 -21.93 -13.54
C LEU A 104 -0.62 -22.31 -14.65
N ARG A 105 -1.66 -23.04 -14.32
CA ARG A 105 -2.80 -23.35 -15.20
C ARG A 105 -4.08 -22.92 -14.51
N ILE A 106 -4.96 -22.26 -15.27
CA ILE A 106 -6.20 -21.67 -14.78
C ILE A 106 -7.33 -22.11 -15.71
N ILE A 107 -8.40 -22.66 -15.16
CA ILE A 107 -9.67 -22.86 -15.87
C ILE A 107 -10.71 -21.98 -15.19
N THR A 108 -11.19 -20.97 -15.91
CA THR A 108 -12.23 -20.05 -15.42
C THR A 108 -13.57 -20.75 -15.30
N LEU A 109 -14.50 -20.18 -14.53
CA LEU A 109 -15.87 -20.71 -14.42
C LEU A 109 -16.58 -20.77 -15.79
N ALA A 110 -16.23 -19.85 -16.69
CA ALA A 110 -16.74 -19.80 -18.06
C ALA A 110 -16.09 -20.85 -19.00
N GLY A 111 -15.20 -21.71 -18.49
CA GLY A 111 -14.55 -22.78 -19.25
C GLY A 111 -13.36 -22.33 -20.09
N LYS A 112 -12.95 -21.05 -20.05
CA LYS A 112 -11.71 -20.61 -20.71
C LYS A 112 -10.49 -21.10 -19.94
N GLU A 113 -9.51 -21.59 -20.67
CA GLU A 113 -8.26 -22.13 -20.13
C GLU A 113 -7.09 -21.20 -20.41
N TYR A 114 -6.27 -20.96 -19.39
CA TYR A 114 -5.05 -20.17 -19.47
C TYR A 114 -3.88 -20.95 -18.88
N ALA A 115 -2.68 -20.73 -19.40
CA ALA A 115 -1.46 -21.24 -18.81
C ALA A 115 -0.33 -20.21 -18.90
N SER A 116 0.50 -20.14 -17.87
CA SER A 116 1.81 -19.51 -17.99
C SER A 116 2.77 -20.42 -18.77
N ALA A 117 3.86 -19.84 -19.28
CA ALA A 117 5.00 -20.62 -19.71
C ALA A 117 5.57 -21.46 -18.55
N PHE A 118 6.21 -22.58 -18.89
CA PHE A 118 7.08 -23.29 -17.94
C PHE A 118 8.30 -22.43 -17.63
N VAL A 119 8.54 -22.19 -16.35
CA VAL A 119 9.67 -21.39 -15.86
C VAL A 119 10.54 -22.23 -14.92
N PRO A 120 11.87 -22.01 -14.90
CA PRO A 120 12.74 -22.65 -13.93
C PRO A 120 12.48 -22.09 -12.53
N VAL A 121 12.72 -22.90 -11.51
CA VAL A 121 12.67 -22.46 -10.11
C VAL A 121 13.95 -21.72 -9.75
N LYS A 122 13.82 -20.53 -9.16
CA LYS A 122 14.92 -19.77 -8.57
C LYS A 122 14.91 -19.90 -7.06
N ILE A 123 16.05 -20.25 -6.47
CA ILE A 123 16.21 -20.16 -5.02
C ILE A 123 16.80 -18.79 -4.71
N THR A 124 16.05 -17.99 -3.96
CA THR A 124 16.47 -16.66 -3.56
C THR A 124 17.56 -16.75 -2.49
N PRO A 125 18.72 -16.11 -2.70
CA PRO A 125 19.77 -16.07 -1.68
C PRO A 125 19.31 -15.27 -0.46
N ALA A 126 19.94 -15.53 0.67
CA ALA A 126 19.65 -14.81 1.91
C ALA A 126 19.91 -13.30 1.76
N VAL A 127 19.25 -12.51 2.59
CA VAL A 127 19.57 -11.10 2.76
C VAL A 127 20.69 -10.97 3.79
N ASP A 128 21.88 -10.60 3.35
CA ASP A 128 23.06 -10.49 4.21
C ASP A 128 22.85 -9.43 5.28
N ASN A 129 22.40 -8.26 4.86
CA ASN A 129 22.19 -7.14 5.75
C ASN A 129 21.02 -6.27 5.27
N LEU A 130 20.24 -5.81 6.25
CA LEU A 130 19.27 -4.75 6.08
C LEU A 130 19.63 -3.67 7.09
N ARG A 131 20.20 -2.58 6.59
CA ARG A 131 20.69 -1.46 7.40
C ARG A 131 19.90 -0.20 7.10
N TRP A 132 19.91 0.72 8.05
CA TRP A 132 19.37 2.05 7.86
C TRP A 132 20.45 3.10 8.11
N GLN A 133 20.30 4.26 7.49
CA GLN A 133 21.20 5.40 7.66
C GLN A 133 20.41 6.70 7.56
N VAL A 134 20.71 7.63 8.46
CA VAL A 134 20.17 8.99 8.37
C VAL A 134 21.06 9.80 7.44
N GLU A 135 20.45 10.36 6.40
CA GLU A 135 21.08 11.18 5.38
C GLU A 135 20.31 12.50 5.25
N GLN A 136 20.80 13.41 4.40
CA GLN A 136 20.19 14.74 4.23
C GLN A 136 18.72 14.68 3.80
N ASP A 137 18.36 13.65 3.05
CA ASP A 137 17.04 13.49 2.46
C ASP A 137 16.09 12.65 3.35
N GLY A 138 16.54 12.15 4.50
CA GLY A 138 15.73 11.41 5.47
C GLY A 138 16.40 10.13 5.98
N LEU A 139 15.59 9.17 6.38
CA LEU A 139 16.02 7.85 6.80
C LEU A 139 15.97 6.89 5.62
N ASN A 140 17.15 6.44 5.17
CA ASN A 140 17.30 5.52 4.05
C ASN A 140 17.56 4.10 4.53
N PHE A 141 17.03 3.13 3.80
CA PHE A 141 17.15 1.70 4.08
C PHE A 141 17.86 1.02 2.91
N TYR A 142 18.88 0.24 3.24
CA TYR A 142 19.77 -0.39 2.28
C TYR A 142 19.83 -1.90 2.51
N VAL A 143 19.74 -2.64 1.42
CA VAL A 143 19.87 -4.10 1.40
C VAL A 143 21.21 -4.49 0.78
N ASN A 144 21.84 -5.49 1.38
CA ASN A 144 23.02 -6.16 0.86
C ASN A 144 22.71 -7.65 0.74
N SER A 145 23.12 -8.25 -0.38
CA SER A 145 22.92 -9.67 -0.69
C SER A 145 24.04 -10.17 -1.61
N HIS A 146 24.37 -11.46 -1.54
CA HIS A 146 25.26 -12.12 -2.48
C HIS A 146 24.78 -13.53 -2.83
N ASP A 147 25.28 -14.05 -3.94
CA ASP A 147 25.12 -15.44 -4.35
C ASP A 147 26.44 -16.00 -4.90
N ASP A 148 27.20 -16.71 -4.08
CA ASP A 148 28.50 -17.27 -4.46
C ASP A 148 28.41 -18.25 -5.65
N ALA A 149 27.25 -18.88 -5.86
CA ALA A 149 27.03 -19.77 -6.99
C ALA A 149 26.76 -19.00 -8.30
N ASN A 150 26.62 -17.67 -8.22
CA ASN A 150 26.23 -16.79 -9.32
C ASN A 150 24.94 -17.24 -10.01
N ALA A 151 24.07 -17.93 -9.26
CA ALA A 151 22.83 -18.44 -9.78
C ALA A 151 21.79 -17.32 -9.90
N THR A 152 21.93 -16.18 -9.23
CA THR A 152 20.90 -15.14 -9.08
C THR A 152 21.32 -13.78 -9.61
N ARG A 153 21.31 -13.57 -10.93
CA ARG A 153 21.76 -12.28 -11.49
C ARG A 153 20.73 -11.16 -11.55
N TYR A 154 19.49 -11.41 -11.13
CA TYR A 154 18.37 -10.48 -11.22
C TYR A 154 17.55 -10.54 -9.94
N TYR A 155 17.28 -9.37 -9.37
CA TYR A 155 16.66 -9.23 -8.06
C TYR A 155 15.45 -8.32 -8.12
N ARG A 156 14.49 -8.59 -7.24
CA ARG A 156 13.37 -7.72 -6.94
C ARG A 156 13.14 -7.66 -5.44
N TRP A 157 12.72 -6.51 -4.94
CA TRP A 157 12.39 -6.31 -3.54
C TRP A 157 10.99 -5.75 -3.37
N GLU A 158 10.33 -6.21 -2.32
CA GLU A 158 9.10 -5.64 -1.79
C GLU A 158 9.33 -5.25 -0.33
N THR A 159 8.60 -4.24 0.15
CA THR A 159 8.69 -3.80 1.55
C THR A 159 7.32 -3.78 2.21
N ASP A 160 7.24 -4.31 3.43
CA ASP A 160 6.07 -4.23 4.30
C ASP A 160 6.43 -3.46 5.58
N GLU A 161 5.78 -2.30 5.75
CA GLU A 161 6.05 -1.34 6.80
C GLU A 161 4.95 -1.38 7.86
N THR A 162 5.35 -1.26 9.12
CA THR A 162 4.43 -1.17 10.27
C THR A 162 4.94 -0.12 11.25
N TRP A 163 4.06 0.71 11.79
CA TRP A 163 4.43 1.72 12.80
C TRP A 163 3.35 1.90 13.87
N GLU A 164 3.78 2.39 15.03
CA GLU A 164 2.86 2.76 16.12
C GLU A 164 2.20 4.12 15.87
N ILE A 165 0.92 4.20 16.23
CA ILE A 165 0.10 5.40 16.18
C ILE A 165 -0.40 5.67 17.60
N HIS A 166 -0.07 6.85 18.13
CA HIS A 166 -0.40 7.28 19.48
C HIS A 166 -1.30 8.52 19.40
N PRO A 167 -2.63 8.39 19.61
CA PRO A 167 -3.53 9.55 19.59
C PRO A 167 -3.22 10.49 20.76
N PRO A 168 -3.37 11.82 20.58
CA PRO A 168 -3.02 12.82 21.59
C PRO A 168 -4.02 12.90 22.76
N TYR A 169 -5.20 12.28 22.63
CA TYR A 169 -6.28 12.39 23.61
C TYR A 169 -6.78 11.03 24.08
N ALA A 170 -7.10 10.95 25.37
CA ALA A 170 -7.81 9.83 25.99
C ALA A 170 -9.08 10.37 26.67
N PRO A 171 -10.22 10.45 25.94
CA PRO A 171 -11.46 11.00 26.48
C PRO A 171 -11.90 10.33 27.78
N THR A 172 -12.41 11.13 28.71
CA THR A 172 -13.00 10.68 29.98
C THR A 172 -14.53 10.61 29.91
N VAL A 173 -15.14 11.22 28.89
CA VAL A 173 -16.59 11.26 28.69
C VAL A 173 -17.00 10.82 27.28
N GLU A 174 -18.26 10.41 27.12
CA GLU A 174 -18.86 10.09 25.83
C GLU A 174 -20.26 10.70 25.69
N TYR A 175 -20.63 11.07 24.46
CA TYR A 175 -21.99 11.49 24.13
C TYR A 175 -22.82 10.30 23.64
N VAL A 176 -23.96 10.06 24.30
CA VAL A 176 -24.88 8.95 23.96
C VAL A 176 -26.05 9.50 23.15
N THR A 177 -26.07 9.25 21.85
CA THR A 177 -27.09 9.79 20.93
C THR A 177 -28.53 9.40 21.32
N ALA A 178 -28.73 8.19 21.86
CA ALA A 178 -30.05 7.70 22.25
C ALA A 178 -30.67 8.47 23.41
N SER A 179 -29.88 8.79 24.45
CA SER A 179 -30.33 9.58 25.59
C SER A 179 -30.09 11.08 25.43
N ARG A 180 -29.31 11.50 24.43
CA ARG A 180 -28.86 12.88 24.18
C ARG A 180 -28.14 13.51 25.38
N LEU A 181 -27.36 12.70 26.09
CA LEU A 181 -26.61 13.11 27.27
C LEU A 181 -25.14 12.74 27.15
N ILE A 182 -24.30 13.49 27.86
CA ILE A 182 -22.92 13.09 28.13
C ILE A 182 -22.89 12.28 29.42
N ARG A 183 -22.03 11.26 29.45
CA ARG A 183 -21.74 10.44 30.62
C ARG A 183 -20.25 10.10 30.67
N PRO A 184 -19.72 9.57 31.79
CA PRO A 184 -18.40 8.96 31.82
C PRO A 184 -18.26 7.89 30.72
N ILE A 185 -17.10 7.85 30.07
CA ILE A 185 -16.85 6.92 28.98
C ILE A 185 -16.96 5.47 29.47
N ALA A 186 -17.81 4.66 28.83
CA ALA A 186 -18.00 3.27 29.24
C ALA A 186 -16.86 2.36 28.75
N VAL A 187 -16.38 2.60 27.52
CA VAL A 187 -15.27 1.84 26.90
C VAL A 187 -14.25 2.84 26.39
N PRO A 188 -13.03 2.89 26.98
CA PRO A 188 -11.99 3.81 26.54
C PRO A 188 -11.61 3.61 25.07
N TYR A 189 -11.26 4.70 24.40
CA TYR A 189 -10.64 4.61 23.08
C TYR A 189 -9.22 4.02 23.20
N PRO A 190 -8.75 3.28 22.18
CA PRO A 190 -7.40 2.74 22.19
C PRO A 190 -6.36 3.87 22.22
N THR A 191 -5.38 3.74 23.11
CA THR A 191 -4.23 4.68 23.21
C THR A 191 -3.05 4.27 22.33
N LEU A 192 -3.17 3.14 21.63
CA LEU A 192 -2.16 2.62 20.72
C LEU A 192 -2.84 1.85 19.58
N CYS A 193 -2.45 2.17 18.36
CA CYS A 193 -2.78 1.41 17.16
C CYS A 193 -1.53 1.16 16.33
N TRP A 194 -1.65 0.29 15.32
CA TRP A 194 -0.62 0.03 14.32
C TRP A 194 -1.12 0.43 12.93
N GLY A 195 -0.34 1.27 12.26
CA GLY A 195 -0.47 1.54 10.83
C GLY A 195 0.36 0.54 10.03
N ASN A 196 -0.07 0.23 8.79
CA ASN A 196 0.66 -0.65 7.88
C ASN A 196 0.68 -0.06 6.46
N ALA A 197 1.76 -0.30 5.71
CA ALA A 197 1.85 0.07 4.31
C ALA A 197 2.74 -0.92 3.54
N GLN A 198 2.27 -1.35 2.37
CA GLN A 198 3.06 -2.15 1.44
C GLN A 198 3.71 -1.27 0.36
N SER A 199 4.84 -1.71 -0.19
CA SER A 199 5.51 -1.03 -1.30
C SER A 199 4.63 -0.99 -2.54
N THR A 200 4.48 0.18 -3.15
CA THR A 200 3.83 0.37 -4.45
C THR A 200 4.83 0.52 -5.60
N SER A 201 6.11 0.77 -5.28
CA SER A 201 7.17 0.96 -6.27
C SER A 201 7.82 -0.36 -6.69
N VAL A 202 8.24 -0.44 -7.95
CA VAL A 202 8.97 -1.57 -8.51
C VAL A 202 10.46 -1.40 -8.24
N LEU A 203 10.96 -2.12 -7.23
CA LEU A 203 12.37 -2.15 -6.84
C LEU A 203 13.04 -3.37 -7.48
N ILE A 204 13.86 -3.15 -8.49
CA ILE A 204 14.59 -4.20 -9.21
C ILE A 204 16.04 -3.76 -9.45
N ASP A 205 16.95 -4.73 -9.47
CA ASP A 205 18.35 -4.53 -9.86
C ASP A 205 18.96 -5.82 -10.41
N LYS A 206 20.14 -5.73 -11.03
CA LYS A 206 20.86 -6.86 -11.61
C LYS A 206 22.37 -6.75 -11.44
N THR A 207 23.01 -7.88 -11.23
CA THR A 207 24.47 -7.99 -11.04
C THR A 207 25.18 -8.48 -12.32
N THR A 208 24.48 -8.51 -13.46
CA THR A 208 25.03 -9.05 -14.74
C THR A 208 26.26 -8.31 -15.26
N ALA A 209 26.46 -7.07 -14.83
CA ALA A 209 27.63 -6.26 -15.19
C ALA A 209 28.82 -6.47 -14.23
N LEU A 210 28.63 -7.22 -13.14
CA LEU A 210 29.62 -7.46 -12.11
C LEU A 210 30.20 -8.87 -12.26
N SER A 211 31.50 -9.03 -11.97
CA SER A 211 32.16 -10.33 -11.95
C SER A 211 31.57 -11.25 -10.87
N GLN A 212 31.28 -10.68 -9.71
CA GLN A 212 30.65 -11.35 -8.57
C GLN A 212 29.17 -11.00 -8.49
N ASP A 213 28.35 -11.95 -8.06
CA ASP A 213 26.93 -11.75 -7.82
C ASP A 213 26.69 -11.13 -6.44
N VAL A 214 26.92 -9.81 -6.36
CA VAL A 214 26.82 -9.03 -5.14
C VAL A 214 25.97 -7.80 -5.38
N VAL A 215 24.90 -7.66 -4.60
CA VAL A 215 24.13 -6.43 -4.45
C VAL A 215 24.65 -5.72 -3.22
N ALA A 216 25.28 -4.56 -3.42
CA ALA A 216 25.81 -3.74 -2.35
C ALA A 216 24.99 -2.46 -2.20
N ASP A 217 24.51 -2.21 -0.98
CA ASP A 217 23.82 -0.98 -0.58
C ASP A 217 22.71 -0.51 -1.52
N PHE A 218 21.88 -1.45 -1.97
CA PHE A 218 20.71 -1.10 -2.79
C PHE A 218 19.63 -0.44 -1.90
N ARG A 219 19.22 0.79 -2.24
CA ARG A 219 18.24 1.55 -1.46
C ARG A 219 16.83 1.04 -1.70
N VAL A 220 16.25 0.33 -0.73
CA VAL A 220 14.89 -0.23 -0.81
C VAL A 220 13.81 0.74 -0.34
N LYS A 221 14.14 1.68 0.56
CA LYS A 221 13.17 2.63 1.08
C LYS A 221 13.83 3.93 1.50
N ARG A 222 13.09 5.02 1.34
CA ARG A 222 13.36 6.31 1.94
C ARG A 222 12.13 6.76 2.74
N LEU A 223 12.34 7.18 3.98
CA LEU A 223 11.35 7.89 4.79
C LEU A 223 11.81 9.33 5.02
N PRO A 224 10.99 10.35 4.73
CA PRO A 224 11.29 11.72 5.13
C PRO A 224 11.57 11.82 6.64
N ALA A 225 12.48 12.71 7.03
CA ALA A 225 12.84 12.89 8.45
C ALA A 225 11.65 13.31 9.34
N ASN A 226 10.66 13.98 8.76
CA ASN A 226 9.43 14.40 9.43
C ASN A 226 8.27 13.38 9.29
N SER A 227 8.53 12.16 8.83
CA SER A 227 7.51 11.12 8.69
C SER A 227 6.93 10.74 10.05
N GLU A 228 5.59 10.79 10.18
CA GLU A 228 4.86 10.37 11.39
C GLU A 228 5.12 8.92 11.79
N ARG A 229 5.49 8.07 10.81
CA ARG A 229 5.88 6.67 11.04
C ARG A 229 7.09 6.51 11.96
N LEU A 230 7.91 7.57 12.10
CA LEU A 230 9.12 7.59 12.93
C LEU A 230 8.85 8.19 14.33
N TYR A 231 7.60 8.52 14.66
CA TYR A 231 7.23 9.14 15.94
C TYR A 231 7.61 8.31 17.15
N ALA A 232 7.26 7.02 17.13
CA ALA A 232 7.48 6.09 18.24
C ALA A 232 8.35 4.91 17.81
N ARG A 233 7.74 3.83 17.30
CA ARG A 233 8.46 2.65 16.82
C ARG A 233 7.99 2.27 15.42
N TYR A 234 8.97 1.93 14.58
CA TYR A 234 8.81 1.59 13.18
C TYR A 234 9.43 0.22 12.90
N SER A 235 8.83 -0.54 12.00
CA SER A 235 9.36 -1.79 11.45
C SER A 235 9.23 -1.80 9.94
N ILE A 236 10.24 -2.38 9.29
CA ILE A 236 10.22 -2.70 7.87
C ILE A 236 10.67 -4.14 7.68
N LEU A 237 9.89 -4.90 6.91
CA LEU A 237 10.24 -6.19 6.35
C LEU A 237 10.61 -6.00 4.89
N VAL A 238 11.79 -6.47 4.50
CA VAL A 238 12.20 -6.56 3.12
C VAL A 238 12.04 -8.01 2.67
N GLN A 239 11.30 -8.19 1.57
CA GLN A 239 11.15 -9.47 0.88
C GLN A 239 11.97 -9.39 -0.41
N GLN A 240 12.95 -10.28 -0.53
CA GLN A 240 13.82 -10.40 -1.69
C GLN A 240 13.36 -11.56 -2.56
N HIS A 241 13.47 -11.38 -3.88
CA HIS A 241 13.09 -12.35 -4.88
C HIS A 241 14.19 -12.48 -5.94
N ALA A 242 14.58 -13.72 -6.22
CA ALA A 242 15.44 -14.07 -7.34
C ALA A 242 14.60 -14.23 -8.61
N LEU A 243 14.90 -13.44 -9.63
CA LEU A 243 14.14 -13.44 -10.88
C LEU A 243 14.86 -14.20 -11.99
N THR A 244 14.07 -14.64 -12.97
CA THR A 244 14.60 -14.99 -14.30
C THR A 244 14.87 -13.71 -15.10
N LYS A 245 15.64 -13.81 -16.19
CA LYS A 245 15.91 -12.67 -17.07
C LYS A 245 14.62 -12.13 -17.69
N GLU A 246 13.74 -13.05 -18.09
CA GLU A 246 12.45 -12.75 -18.72
C GLU A 246 11.50 -12.07 -17.74
N GLU A 247 11.48 -12.52 -16.49
CA GLU A 247 10.70 -11.91 -15.41
C GLU A 247 11.23 -10.51 -15.06
N TYR A 248 12.55 -10.34 -14.97
CA TYR A 248 13.15 -9.03 -14.77
C TYR A 248 12.76 -8.06 -15.89
N ALA A 249 12.79 -8.51 -17.16
CA ALA A 249 12.40 -7.68 -18.29
C ALA A 249 10.93 -7.25 -18.22
N TYR A 250 10.04 -8.12 -17.74
CA TYR A 250 8.65 -7.79 -17.47
C TYR A 250 8.52 -6.70 -16.39
N TRP A 251 9.21 -6.84 -15.26
CA TRP A 251 9.17 -5.84 -14.18
C TRP A 251 9.81 -4.50 -14.59
N ASP A 252 10.88 -4.53 -15.36
CA ASP A 252 11.53 -3.33 -15.91
C ASP A 252 10.59 -2.59 -16.88
N LEU A 253 9.85 -3.32 -17.72
CA LEU A 253 8.84 -2.74 -18.60
C LEU A 253 7.66 -2.16 -17.79
N LEU A 254 7.18 -2.89 -16.79
CA LEU A 254 6.12 -2.41 -15.91
C LEU A 254 6.54 -1.11 -15.21
N LYS A 255 7.75 -1.10 -14.62
CA LYS A 255 8.34 0.08 -13.97
C LYS A 255 8.38 1.28 -14.92
N LYS A 256 8.87 1.10 -16.14
CA LYS A 256 8.92 2.15 -17.17
C LYS A 256 7.53 2.68 -17.52
N ASN A 257 6.52 1.82 -17.54
CA ASN A 257 5.14 2.21 -17.86
C ASN A 257 4.41 2.90 -16.70
N THR A 258 4.71 2.57 -15.44
CA THR A 258 3.94 3.04 -14.28
C THR A 258 4.63 4.14 -13.47
N GLU A 259 5.96 4.24 -13.55
CA GLU A 259 6.75 5.18 -12.74
C GLU A 259 7.40 6.30 -13.57
N SER A 260 7.33 6.26 -14.90
CA SER A 260 7.72 7.40 -15.73
C SER A 260 6.67 8.49 -15.61
N ILE A 261 7.06 9.64 -15.06
CA ILE A 261 6.19 10.79 -14.85
C ILE A 261 5.99 11.46 -16.21
N GLY A 262 4.94 11.02 -16.92
CA GLY A 262 4.61 11.42 -18.29
C GLY A 262 4.92 12.88 -18.63
N THR A 263 6.06 13.11 -19.27
CA THR A 263 6.36 14.35 -20.00
C THR A 263 5.91 14.21 -21.47
N LEU A 264 5.80 15.33 -22.20
CA LEU A 264 5.45 15.32 -23.63
C LEU A 264 6.44 14.50 -24.49
N PHE A 265 7.65 14.25 -23.97
CA PHE A 265 8.72 13.52 -24.66
C PHE A 265 8.96 12.14 -24.05
N ASP A 266 8.14 11.71 -23.09
CA ASP A 266 8.29 10.37 -22.53
C ASP A 266 7.87 9.34 -23.58
N PRO A 267 8.59 8.20 -23.65
CA PRO A 267 8.21 7.12 -24.54
C PRO A 267 6.79 6.67 -24.23
N LEU A 268 5.99 6.46 -25.28
CA LEU A 268 4.64 5.92 -25.14
C LEU A 268 4.69 4.57 -24.40
N PRO A 269 3.75 4.31 -23.47
CA PRO A 269 3.70 3.05 -22.75
C PRO A 269 3.69 1.87 -23.73
N ALA A 270 4.62 0.93 -23.54
CA ALA A 270 4.67 -0.27 -24.35
C ALA A 270 3.64 -1.29 -23.86
N GLN A 271 3.14 -2.14 -24.75
CA GLN A 271 2.21 -3.20 -24.37
C GLN A 271 2.89 -4.18 -23.41
N LEU A 272 2.43 -4.24 -22.17
CA LEU A 272 2.93 -5.16 -21.16
C LEU A 272 2.28 -6.54 -21.36
N THR A 273 2.92 -7.42 -22.13
CA THR A 273 2.52 -8.83 -22.22
C THR A 273 3.45 -9.69 -21.37
N GLY A 274 2.92 -10.41 -20.39
CA GLY A 274 3.71 -11.36 -19.61
C GLY A 274 3.75 -12.76 -20.24
N ASN A 275 3.88 -13.79 -19.41
CA ASN A 275 4.03 -15.18 -19.87
C ASN A 275 2.74 -16.01 -19.85
N VAL A 276 1.59 -15.41 -19.47
CA VAL A 276 0.29 -16.08 -19.44
C VAL A 276 -0.42 -15.98 -20.79
N ARG A 277 -0.97 -17.09 -21.28
CA ARG A 277 -1.68 -17.17 -22.57
C ARG A 277 -3.01 -17.89 -22.42
N CYS A 278 -4.02 -17.46 -23.17
CA CYS A 278 -5.28 -18.19 -23.31
C CYS A 278 -5.08 -19.38 -24.27
N LEU A 279 -5.33 -20.59 -23.80
CA LEU A 279 -5.20 -21.82 -24.58
C LEU A 279 -6.46 -22.10 -25.42
N THR A 280 -7.61 -21.64 -24.97
CA THR A 280 -8.89 -21.80 -25.69
C THR A 280 -9.07 -20.79 -26.83
N SER A 281 -8.47 -19.59 -26.72
CA SER A 281 -8.54 -18.53 -27.72
C SER A 281 -7.21 -17.79 -27.80
N PRO A 282 -6.28 -18.21 -28.69
CA PRO A 282 -4.93 -17.63 -28.75
C PRO A 282 -4.87 -16.13 -29.05
N ALA A 283 -5.94 -15.56 -29.63
CA ALA A 283 -6.05 -14.12 -29.90
C ALA A 283 -6.44 -13.30 -28.66
N GLU A 284 -6.95 -13.94 -27.60
CA GLU A 284 -7.32 -13.28 -26.36
C GLU A 284 -6.09 -13.01 -25.50
N LEU A 285 -5.92 -11.75 -25.09
CA LEU A 285 -4.82 -11.35 -24.23
C LEU A 285 -5.08 -11.77 -22.78
N ALA A 286 -3.99 -12.10 -22.09
CA ALA A 286 -3.92 -12.21 -20.65
C ALA A 286 -2.72 -11.39 -20.16
N LEU A 287 -2.86 -10.77 -19.00
CA LEU A 287 -1.85 -9.90 -18.40
C LEU A 287 -1.28 -10.57 -17.15
N GLY A 288 -0.03 -10.24 -16.83
CA GLY A 288 0.70 -10.83 -15.71
C GLY A 288 1.83 -11.75 -16.13
N PHE A 289 2.83 -11.85 -15.27
CA PHE A 289 3.96 -12.76 -15.41
C PHE A 289 4.04 -13.64 -14.18
N VAL A 290 4.08 -14.96 -14.39
CA VAL A 290 4.21 -15.95 -13.32
C VAL A 290 5.63 -16.48 -13.30
N GLY A 291 6.41 -16.04 -12.32
CA GLY A 291 7.70 -16.61 -11.95
C GLY A 291 7.56 -17.81 -11.00
N ALA A 292 8.66 -18.52 -10.77
CA ALA A 292 8.76 -19.55 -9.75
C ALA A 292 10.03 -19.34 -8.92
N HIS A 293 9.89 -18.90 -7.68
CA HIS A 293 11.04 -18.63 -6.81
C HIS A 293 10.69 -18.75 -5.32
N SER A 294 11.70 -18.96 -4.47
CA SER A 294 11.54 -18.78 -3.02
C SER A 294 11.57 -17.29 -2.66
N VAL A 295 11.32 -16.96 -1.39
CA VAL A 295 11.42 -15.58 -0.87
C VAL A 295 12.40 -15.59 0.30
N ALA A 296 13.33 -14.64 0.30
CA ALA A 296 14.19 -14.39 1.45
C ALA A 296 13.73 -13.12 2.16
N GLU A 297 13.61 -13.18 3.48
CA GLU A 297 12.97 -12.13 4.26
C GLU A 297 13.90 -11.61 5.36
N LYS A 298 13.91 -10.29 5.58
CA LYS A 298 14.60 -9.69 6.72
C LYS A 298 13.81 -8.52 7.28
N ARG A 299 13.50 -8.59 8.58
CA ARG A 299 12.79 -7.53 9.32
C ARG A 299 13.72 -6.84 10.29
N ILE A 300 13.62 -5.52 10.37
CA ILE A 300 14.27 -4.72 11.41
C ILE A 300 13.25 -3.82 12.11
N PHE A 301 13.65 -3.33 13.28
CA PHE A 301 12.89 -2.36 14.08
C PHE A 301 13.76 -1.15 14.38
N ILE A 302 13.13 0.02 14.40
CA ILE A 302 13.75 1.29 14.76
C ILE A 302 12.85 1.96 15.78
N ASN A 303 13.40 2.24 16.94
CA ASN A 303 12.75 3.06 17.96
C ASN A 303 13.14 4.52 17.77
N ARG A 304 12.30 5.43 18.23
CA ARG A 304 12.59 6.88 18.23
C ARG A 304 13.91 7.22 18.92
N THR A 305 14.30 6.43 19.91
CA THR A 305 15.56 6.55 20.67
C THR A 305 16.80 6.21 19.85
N ASP A 306 16.66 5.41 18.79
CA ASP A 306 17.76 5.00 17.93
C ASP A 306 18.11 6.09 16.91
N LEU A 307 17.18 7.02 16.66
CA LEU A 307 17.34 8.11 15.69
C LEU A 307 18.02 9.33 16.31
N PRO A 308 18.93 10.02 15.58
CA PRO A 308 19.56 11.23 16.04
C PRO A 308 18.53 12.31 16.39
N ARG A 309 18.82 13.11 17.41
CA ARG A 309 17.92 14.17 17.90
C ARG A 309 18.27 15.57 17.35
N PRO A 310 18.17 15.79 16.02
CA PRO A 310 17.79 17.13 15.57
C PRO A 310 16.80 17.06 14.40
N GLY A 311 15.51 17.22 14.68
CA GLY A 311 14.45 17.30 13.67
C GLY A 311 13.06 17.27 14.32
N ILE A 312 12.11 18.00 13.72
CA ILE A 312 10.70 17.91 14.10
C ILE A 312 10.20 16.55 13.59
N VAL A 313 9.97 15.61 14.49
CA VAL A 313 9.26 14.37 14.17
C VAL A 313 7.77 14.66 14.36
N LEU A 314 7.01 14.48 13.29
CA LEU A 314 5.57 14.66 13.32
C LEU A 314 4.93 13.47 14.02
N THR A 315 3.85 13.71 14.75
CA THR A 315 2.98 12.69 15.34
C THR A 315 1.86 12.29 14.37
N GLY A 316 1.64 13.10 13.33
CA GLY A 316 0.47 13.03 12.45
C GLY A 316 -0.77 13.71 13.06
N TYR A 317 -0.66 14.22 14.28
CA TYR A 317 -1.75 14.85 15.03
C TYR A 317 -1.51 16.34 15.30
N GLU A 318 -0.65 16.99 14.51
CA GLU A 318 -0.31 18.40 14.67
C GLU A 318 -1.54 19.31 14.63
N THR A 319 -2.51 19.00 13.77
CA THR A 319 -3.77 19.76 13.62
C THR A 319 -4.79 19.45 14.71
N CYS A 320 -4.55 18.42 15.52
CA CYS A 320 -5.45 18.00 16.58
C CYS A 320 -5.21 18.73 17.89
N VAL A 321 -4.07 19.39 18.06
CA VAL A 321 -3.68 20.08 19.31
C VAL A 321 -3.61 21.60 19.06
N PRO A 322 -4.23 22.46 19.91
CA PRO A 322 -5.02 22.15 21.10
C PRO A 322 -6.46 21.68 20.78
N PRO A 323 -7.21 21.12 21.77
CA PRO A 323 -8.60 20.73 21.57
C PRO A 323 -9.51 21.96 21.39
N ASP A 324 -10.63 21.80 20.69
CA ASP A 324 -11.65 22.86 20.58
C ASP A 324 -12.58 22.83 21.80
N THR A 325 -13.38 23.88 21.99
CA THR A 325 -14.33 23.98 23.12
C THR A 325 -15.78 24.07 22.66
N VAL A 326 -16.64 23.22 23.21
CA VAL A 326 -18.09 23.29 23.05
C VAL A 326 -18.69 23.90 24.32
N PHE A 327 -19.00 25.19 24.27
CA PHE A 327 -19.66 25.92 25.36
C PHE A 327 -21.14 25.55 25.48
N LEU A 328 -21.60 25.22 26.69
CA LEU A 328 -23.01 24.97 26.98
C LEU A 328 -23.84 26.25 27.12
N TYR A 329 -23.17 27.38 27.38
CA TYR A 329 -23.78 28.68 27.57
C TYR A 329 -23.12 29.68 26.59
N ARG A 330 -23.86 30.11 25.55
CA ARG A 330 -23.47 31.16 24.59
C ARG A 330 -24.29 32.43 24.80
N SER A 331 -23.74 33.60 24.49
CA SER A 331 -24.50 34.86 24.52
C SER A 331 -24.87 35.28 23.10
N PRO A 332 -26.12 35.73 22.82
CA PRO A 332 -27.24 35.87 23.75
C PRO A 332 -28.08 34.57 23.92
N PRO A 333 -28.66 34.30 25.11
CA PRO A 333 -29.62 33.21 25.34
C PRO A 333 -30.94 33.44 24.55
N PRO A 334 -31.76 32.39 24.31
CA PRO A 334 -31.79 31.09 24.99
C PRO A 334 -30.85 30.03 24.41
N ASN A 335 -30.14 29.32 25.29
CA ASN A 335 -29.39 28.11 24.94
C ASN A 335 -30.10 26.89 25.52
N ASN A 336 -30.34 25.87 24.71
CA ASN A 336 -30.71 24.55 25.20
C ASN A 336 -29.44 23.67 25.16
N PRO A 337 -28.82 23.35 26.31
CA PRO A 337 -27.61 22.53 26.36
C PRO A 337 -27.75 21.21 25.58
N ALA A 338 -28.91 20.56 25.61
CA ALA A 338 -29.15 19.33 24.88
C ALA A 338 -29.12 19.53 23.35
N SER A 339 -29.61 20.66 22.82
CA SER A 339 -29.53 20.93 21.37
C SER A 339 -28.11 21.27 20.93
N ILE A 340 -27.34 21.97 21.76
CA ILE A 340 -25.92 22.25 21.50
C ILE A 340 -25.12 20.95 21.46
N LEU A 341 -25.29 20.09 22.47
CA LEU A 341 -24.62 18.79 22.54
C LEU A 341 -25.01 17.89 21.36
N PHE A 342 -26.30 17.84 21.01
CA PHE A 342 -26.75 17.09 19.84
C PHE A 342 -26.16 17.65 18.53
N SER A 343 -26.10 18.97 18.37
CA SER A 343 -25.51 19.60 17.19
C SER A 343 -24.01 19.34 17.07
N ALA A 344 -23.29 19.31 18.20
CA ALA A 344 -21.84 19.10 18.21
C ALA A 344 -21.46 17.62 18.05
N PHE A 345 -22.12 16.73 18.81
CA PHE A 345 -21.69 15.34 18.99
C PHE A 345 -22.64 14.30 18.39
N GLY A 346 -23.85 14.71 17.96
CA GLY A 346 -24.88 13.79 17.47
C GLY A 346 -24.49 12.98 16.24
N SER A 347 -23.62 13.54 15.37
CA SER A 347 -23.08 12.84 14.20
C SER A 347 -21.92 11.89 14.52
N GLN A 348 -21.36 11.96 15.75
CA GLN A 348 -20.14 11.27 16.18
C GLN A 348 -18.89 11.57 15.33
N THR A 349 -18.93 12.62 14.51
CA THR A 349 -17.76 13.09 13.74
C THR A 349 -16.79 13.89 14.62
N VAL A 350 -17.33 14.59 15.62
CA VAL A 350 -16.62 15.25 16.70
C VAL A 350 -17.02 14.55 18.00
N LEU A 351 -16.05 14.34 18.89
CA LEU A 351 -16.27 13.67 20.17
C LEU A 351 -15.84 14.60 21.32
N PRO A 352 -16.56 14.56 22.46
CA PRO A 352 -16.11 15.21 23.68
C PRO A 352 -14.87 14.47 24.22
N ILE A 353 -13.97 15.20 24.88
CA ILE A 353 -12.75 14.66 25.50
C ILE A 353 -12.90 14.74 27.02
N ASP A 354 -12.97 15.94 27.57
CA ASP A 354 -13.09 16.19 29.01
C ASP A 354 -14.15 17.26 29.34
N GLU A 355 -14.65 17.20 30.56
CA GLU A 355 -15.48 18.26 31.14
C GLU A 355 -14.65 19.51 31.43
N LEU A 356 -15.17 20.68 31.04
CA LEU A 356 -14.59 21.97 31.38
C LEU A 356 -15.39 22.60 32.51
N ILE A 357 -14.78 22.59 33.70
CA ILE A 357 -15.37 23.08 34.94
C ILE A 357 -14.68 24.38 35.35
N ASN A 358 -15.46 25.39 35.73
CA ASN A 358 -14.90 26.61 36.31
C ASN A 358 -14.36 26.29 37.72
N PRO A 359 -13.05 26.50 37.98
CA PRO A 359 -12.43 26.07 39.23
C PRO A 359 -12.95 26.83 40.46
N THR A 360 -13.54 28.02 40.28
CA THR A 360 -14.04 28.86 41.37
C THR A 360 -15.50 28.55 41.70
N THR A 361 -16.36 28.45 40.68
CA THR A 361 -17.80 28.22 40.87
C THR A 361 -18.17 26.74 40.88
N LEU A 362 -17.23 25.86 40.49
CA LEU A 362 -17.45 24.42 40.28
C LEU A 362 -18.58 24.11 39.29
N THR A 363 -18.88 25.06 38.40
CA THR A 363 -19.92 24.91 37.38
C THR A 363 -19.31 24.40 36.09
N LEU A 364 -19.87 23.32 35.55
CA LEU A 364 -19.62 22.86 34.19
C LEU A 364 -20.04 23.95 33.19
N TYR A 365 -19.12 24.40 32.33
CA TYR A 365 -19.42 25.43 31.32
C TYR A 365 -19.26 24.93 29.87
N GLY A 366 -18.64 23.77 29.67
CA GLY A 366 -18.43 23.21 28.35
C GLY A 366 -17.70 21.87 28.38
N TYR A 367 -17.31 21.42 27.19
CA TYR A 367 -16.49 20.24 26.98
C TYR A 367 -15.36 20.57 26.01
N SER A 368 -14.18 20.02 26.25
CA SER A 368 -13.15 19.96 25.22
C SER A 368 -13.58 18.92 24.17
N ALA A 369 -13.24 19.15 22.91
CA ALA A 369 -13.71 18.32 21.82
C ALA A 369 -12.75 18.36 20.61
N LYS A 370 -12.69 17.25 19.87
CA LYS A 370 -12.04 17.19 18.56
C LYS A 370 -12.71 16.19 17.62
N PRO A 371 -12.43 16.28 16.30
CA PRO A 371 -12.82 15.25 15.36
C PRO A 371 -12.41 13.85 15.83
N ARG A 372 -13.23 12.85 15.53
CA ARG A 372 -13.00 11.45 15.91
C ARG A 372 -11.63 10.93 15.48
N ASP A 373 -11.13 11.37 14.32
CA ASP A 373 -9.80 11.00 13.81
C ASP A 373 -8.66 11.40 14.78
N CYS A 374 -8.81 12.47 15.57
CA CYS A 374 -7.84 12.91 16.58
C CYS A 374 -7.85 12.09 17.89
N ILE A 375 -8.83 11.20 18.06
CA ILE A 375 -9.10 10.48 19.31
C ILE A 375 -9.03 8.98 19.08
N ASP A 376 -9.67 8.50 18.02
CA ASP A 376 -9.81 7.09 17.70
C ASP A 376 -8.77 6.67 16.66
N CYS A 377 -7.62 6.16 17.10
CA CYS A 377 -6.54 5.76 16.20
C CYS A 377 -6.92 4.62 15.23
N ARG A 378 -8.07 3.95 15.43
CA ARG A 378 -8.62 2.94 14.48
C ARG A 378 -9.04 3.54 13.15
N THR A 379 -9.18 4.86 13.09
CA THR A 379 -9.41 5.59 11.83
C THR A 379 -8.18 5.60 10.91
N ARG A 380 -6.98 5.40 11.48
CA ARG A 380 -5.69 5.43 10.78
C ARG A 380 -4.95 4.09 10.80
N GLY A 381 -5.41 3.13 11.60
CA GLY A 381 -4.75 1.85 11.79
C GLY A 381 -5.65 0.83 12.48
N THR A 382 -5.03 -0.20 13.07
CA THR A 382 -5.72 -1.28 13.77
C THR A 382 -5.25 -1.40 15.21
N VAL A 383 -6.11 -1.88 16.10
CA VAL A 383 -5.76 -2.25 17.48
C VAL A 383 -5.15 -3.65 17.59
N VAL A 384 -5.15 -4.40 16.48
CA VAL A 384 -4.58 -5.74 16.45
C VAL A 384 -3.06 -5.61 16.35
N ARG A 385 -2.37 -5.90 17.46
CA ARG A 385 -0.91 -5.95 17.48
C ARG A 385 -0.41 -7.00 16.48
N PRO A 386 0.49 -6.63 15.55
CA PRO A 386 1.08 -7.60 14.63
C PRO A 386 1.87 -8.67 15.38
N SER A 387 1.79 -9.92 14.94
CA SER A 387 2.41 -11.06 15.64
C SER A 387 3.95 -10.98 15.73
N PHE A 388 4.59 -10.25 14.81
CA PHE A 388 6.03 -10.01 14.79
C PHE A 388 6.46 -8.81 15.64
N TRP A 389 5.52 -7.99 16.13
CA TRP A 389 5.80 -6.78 16.92
C TRP A 389 6.16 -7.11 18.36
#